data_AF-A0A7C6R0U8-F1
#
_entry.id   AF-A0A7C6R0U8-F1
#
_cell.length_a   1.000
_cell.length_b   1.000
_cell.length_c   1.000
_cell.angle_alpha   90.00
_cell.angle_beta   90.00
_cell.angle_gamma   90.00
#
_symmetry.space_group_name_H-M   'P 1'
#
loop_
_entity.id
_entity.type
_entity.pdbx_description
1 polymer ?
#
loop_
_entity_poly.entity_id
_entity_poly.type
_entity_poly.pdbx_seq_one_letter_code
_entity_poly.pdbx_strand_id
1 'polypeptide(L)' 'LIPASAVMGGLLLLASDTLARTIISPVVLPVGAITSFMGAPLFLYLLSRGYGKR' A
#
# COMPACT_ATOMS: atom_id res chain seq x y z
N LEU A 1 -11.93 -13.55 7.24
CA LEU A 1 -10.70 -12.83 6.83
C LEU A 1 -10.56 -12.77 5.31
N ILE A 2 -10.51 -13.92 4.62
CA ILE A 2 -10.34 -13.99 3.14
C ILE A 2 -11.21 -12.99 2.34
N PRO A 3 -12.56 -12.95 2.49
CA PRO A 3 -13.37 -12.03 1.68
C PRO A 3 -13.11 -10.56 2.00
N ALA A 4 -12.97 -10.23 3.29
CA ALA A 4 -12.68 -8.85 3.72
C ALA A 4 -11.30 -8.38 3.28
N SER A 5 -10.28 -9.25 3.37
CA SER A 5 -8.92 -8.97 2.90
C SER A 5 -8.85 -8.82 1.38
N ALA A 6 -9.61 -9.61 0.63
CA ALA A 6 -9.71 -9.49 -0.82
C ALA A 6 -10.34 -8.15 -1.23
N VAL A 7 -11.44 -7.75 -0.58
CA VAL A 7 -12.10 -6.46 -0.85
C VAL A 7 -11.19 -5.29 -0.49
N MET A 8 -10.59 -5.30 0.70
CA MET A 8 -9.70 -4.22 1.15
C MET A 8 -8.45 -4.10 0.28
N GLY A 9 -7.81 -5.23 -0.05
CA GLY A 9 -6.64 -5.25 -0.93
C GLY A 9 -6.95 -4.81 -2.35
N GLY A 10 -8.10 -5.23 -2.89
CA GLY A 10 -8.58 -4.80 -4.21
C GLY A 10 -8.84 -3.30 -4.27
N LEU A 11 -9.53 -2.74 -3.27
CA LEU A 11 -9.78 -1.30 -3.18
C LEU A 11 -8.48 -0.48 -3.10
N LEU A 12 -7.52 -0.93 -2.28
CA LEU A 12 -6.22 -0.27 -2.14
C LEU A 12 -5.44 -0.27 -3.47
N LEU A 13 -5.43 -1.40 -4.19
CA LEU A 13 -4.76 -1.50 -5.49
C LEU A 13 -5.40 -0.60 -6.55
N LEU A 14 -6.72 -0.60 -6.66
CA LEU A 14 -7.44 0.24 -7.62
C LEU A 14 -7.22 1.74 -7.35
N ALA A 15 -7.29 2.15 -6.09
CA ALA A 15 -7.00 3.53 -5.70
C ALA A 15 -5.56 3.92 -6.06
N SER A 16 -4.59 3.04 -5.78
CA SER A 16 -3.18 3.29 -6.07
C SER A 16 -2.89 3.36 -7.57
N ASP A 17 -3.48 2.48 -8.39
CA ASP A 17 -3.32 2.51 -9.85
C ASP A 17 -3.95 3.78 -10.45
N THR A 18 -5.12 4.19 -9.94
CA THR A 18 -5.78 5.43 -10.38
C THR A 18 -4.93 6.66 -10.03
N LEU A 19 -4.37 6.72 -8.82
CA LEU A 19 -3.47 7.78 -8.41
C LEU A 19 -2.16 7.80 -9.22
N ALA A 20 -1.60 6.62 -9.51
CA ALA A 20 -0.38 6.50 -10.31
C ALA A 20 -0.53 7.06 -11.71
N ARG A 21 -1.71 6.89 -12.32
CA ARG A 21 -2.03 7.40 -13.66
C ARG A 21 -2.41 8.87 -13.70
N THR A 22 -2.88 9.43 -12.58
CA THR A 22 -3.42 10.80 -12.53
C THR A 22 -2.44 11.85 -12.04
N ILE A 23 -1.51 11.52 -11.13
CA ILE A 23 -0.64 12.51 -10.49
C ILE A 23 0.43 13.07 -11.47
N ILE A 24 1.00 12.24 -12.35
CA ILE A 24 2.08 12.65 -13.27
C ILE A 24 1.80 12.14 -14.68
N SER A 25 0.67 12.51 -15.28
CA SER A 25 0.46 12.21 -16.71
C SER A 25 1.42 13.06 -17.58
N PRO A 26 2.13 12.50 -18.59
CA PRO A 26 2.00 11.15 -19.20
C PRO A 26 2.98 10.10 -18.65
N VAL A 27 3.72 10.39 -17.58
CA VAL A 27 4.68 9.46 -16.96
C VAL A 27 3.95 8.37 -16.19
N VAL A 28 4.16 7.11 -16.58
CA VAL A 28 3.57 5.97 -15.89
C VAL A 28 4.35 5.71 -14.61
N LEU A 29 3.81 6.15 -13.47
CA LEU A 29 4.36 5.78 -12.17
C LEU A 29 4.05 4.30 -11.86
N PRO A 30 5.02 3.54 -11.34
CA PRO A 30 4.75 2.18 -10.90
C PRO A 30 3.84 2.21 -9.68
N VAL A 31 2.68 1.53 -9.75
CA VAL A 31 1.73 1.42 -8.63
C VAL A 31 2.40 0.92 -7.34
N GLY A 32 3.43 0.08 -7.48
CA GLY A 32 4.25 -0.41 -6.37
C GLY A 32 4.96 0.70 -5.57
N ALA A 33 5.36 1.80 -6.21
CA ALA A 33 5.93 2.94 -5.51
C ALA A 33 4.87 3.64 -4.64
N ILE A 34 3.64 3.79 -5.14
CA ILE A 34 2.52 4.38 -4.39
C ILE A 34 2.11 3.49 -3.23
N THR A 35 1.93 2.18 -3.45
CA THR A 35 1.54 1.26 -2.38
C THR A 35 2.62 1.10 -1.32
N SER A 36 3.90 1.23 -1.69
CA SER A 36 5.02 1.16 -0.74
C SER A 36 5.01 2.30 0.29
N PHE A 37 4.46 3.48 -0.03
CA PHE A 37 4.28 4.55 0.96
C PHE A 37 3.32 4.17 2.08
N MET A 38 2.37 3.25 1.84
CA MET A 38 1.50 2.72 2.88
C MET A 38 2.11 1.47 3.54
N GLY A 39 2.71 0.59 2.73
CA GLY A 39 3.27 -0.67 3.20
C GLY A 39 4.51 -0.51 4.07
N ALA A 40 5.44 0.38 3.72
CA ALA A 40 6.70 0.55 4.44
C ALA A 40 6.50 1.09 5.87
N PRO A 41 5.70 2.15 6.12
CA PRO A 41 5.43 2.60 7.49
C PRO A 41 4.67 1.57 8.31
N LEU A 42 3.69 0.87 7.70
CA LEU A 42 2.97 -0.21 8.38
C LEU A 42 3.92 -1.34 8.79
N PHE A 43 4.83 -1.74 7.89
CA PHE A 43 5.82 -2.76 8.15
C PHE A 43 6.79 -2.34 9.27
N LEU A 44 7.30 -1.10 9.23
CA LEU A 44 8.17 -0.54 10.27
C LEU A 44 7.45 -0.46 11.63
N TYR A 45 6.18 -0.06 11.64
CA TYR A 45 5.35 -0.04 12.85
C TYR A 45 5.17 -1.45 13.44
N LEU A 46 4.86 -2.44 12.59
CA LEU A 46 4.73 -3.83 13.01
C LEU A 46 6.07 -4.38 13.54
N LEU A 47 7.18 -4.04 12.90
CA LEU A 47 8.52 -4.43 13.33
C LEU A 47 8.87 -3.83 14.69
N SER A 48 8.66 -2.53 14.87
CA SER A 48 8.89 -1.82 16.13
C SER A 48 8.04 -2.40 17.27
N ARG A 49 6.76 -2.68 17.01
CA ARG A 49 5.86 -3.31 17.97
C ARG A 49 6.29 -4.73 18.33
N GLY A 50 6.81 -5.50 17.37
CA GLY A 50 7.32 -6.85 17.58
C GLY A 50 8.60 -6.87 18.43
N TYR A 51 9.45 -5.86 18.29
CA TYR A 51 10.71 -5.72 19.05
C TYR A 51 10.50 -5.33 20.52
N GLY A 52 9.47 -4.54 20.84
CA GLY A 52 9.22 -4.05 22.20
C GLY A 52 8.56 -5.03 23.18
N LYS A 53 8.33 -6.30 22.79
CA LYS A 53 7.65 -7.31 23.63
C LYS A 53 8.59 -8.42 24.13
N ARG A 54 9.90 -8.21 24.13
CA ARG A 54 10.89 -9.07 24.78
C ARG A 54 11.74 -8.27 25.77
#